data_AF-A0A5J5EPI7-F1
#
_entry.id   AF-A0A5J5EPI7-F1
#
_cell.length_a   1.000
_cell.length_b   1.000
_cell.length_c   1.000
_cell.angle_alpha   90.00
_cell.angle_beta   90.00
_cell.angle_gamma   90.00
#
_symmetry.space_group_name_H-M   'P 1'
#
loop_
_entity.id
_entity.type
_entity.pdbx_description
1 polymer ?
#
loop_
_entity_poly.entity_id
_entity_poly.type
_entity_poly.pdbx_seq_one_letter_code
_entity_poly.pdbx_strand_id
1 'polypeptide(L)'
;MLNPVLTSFLISDIIFLITGGILIAAACIWKSELASPATTESVGRLILLQGCPLSAVIANGIIVGVTFLISLPAFALPTSRTWLKIHSWGVVICMVFTLCLGLNEWIQTLTTRANLEVLWGQQSDLTQSMLQQKFDCCGYINSTTPHYVPDATCTNDIVAASKEGCIGAFSTYGSTWLGYLFTAAFGVVGMDMVMLLCTAMLIRYRKEQLRYRLIDQKWGVGSI
;
A
#
# COMPACT_ATOMS: atom_id res chain seq x y z
N MET A 1 -1.45 35.86 12.12
CA MET A 1 -2.00 35.09 10.98
C MET A 1 -1.11 33.88 10.74
N LEU A 2 -1.68 32.68 10.60
CA LEU A 2 -0.87 31.47 10.35
C LEU A 2 -0.21 31.60 8.96
N ASN A 3 1.10 31.43 8.90
CA ASN A 3 1.86 31.54 7.65
C ASN A 3 1.39 30.45 6.67
N PRO A 4 1.00 30.79 5.42
CA PRO A 4 0.51 29.81 4.45
C PRO A 4 1.48 28.64 4.22
N VAL A 5 2.79 28.88 4.25
CA VAL A 5 3.81 27.82 4.10
C VAL A 5 3.76 26.83 5.26
N LEU A 6 3.56 27.33 6.48
CA LEU A 6 3.44 26.49 7.67
C LEU A 6 2.11 25.70 7.65
N THR A 7 1.02 26.34 7.21
CA THR A 7 -0.28 25.70 7.06
C THR A 7 -0.23 24.54 6.06
N SER A 8 0.37 24.74 4.88
CA SER A 8 0.52 23.68 3.88
C SER A 8 1.33 22.50 4.41
N PHE A 9 2.43 22.78 5.13
CA PHE A 9 3.23 21.73 5.78
C PHE A 9 2.43 20.96 6.84
N LEU A 10 1.67 21.65 7.69
CA LEU A 10 0.83 21.01 8.72
C LEU A 10 -0.22 20.09 8.10
N ILE A 11 -0.91 20.56 7.06
CA ILE A 11 -1.93 19.77 6.36
C ILE A 11 -1.28 18.54 5.72
N SER A 12 -0.16 18.71 5.02
CA SER A 12 0.53 17.59 4.38
C SER A 12 1.07 16.58 5.40
N ASP A 13 1.54 17.03 6.57
CA ASP A 13 2.08 16.17 7.63
C ASP A 13 0.97 15.33 8.29
N ILE A 14 -0.22 15.90 8.48
CA ILE A 14 -1.40 15.16 8.96
C ILE A 14 -1.84 14.12 7.92
N ILE A 15 -1.90 14.49 6.64
CA ILE A 15 -2.26 13.53 5.58
C ILE A 15 -1.22 12.41 5.48
N PHE A 16 0.07 12.73 5.61
CA PHE A 16 1.16 11.76 5.68
C PHE A 16 1.00 10.80 6.88
N LEU A 17 0.59 11.28 8.05
CA LEU A 17 0.27 10.39 9.17
C LEU A 17 -0.93 9.48 8.86
N ILE A 18 -1.98 10.03 8.21
CA ILE A 18 -3.17 9.28 7.82
C ILE A 18 -2.80 8.15 6.85
N THR A 19 -1.91 8.38 5.87
CA THR A 19 -1.47 7.30 4.96
C THR A 19 -0.78 6.18 5.73
N GLY A 20 0.09 6.50 6.70
CA GLY A 20 0.69 5.51 7.60
C GLY A 20 -0.34 4.72 8.40
N GLY A 21 -1.37 5.39 8.94
CA GLY A 21 -2.47 4.76 9.64
C GLY A 21 -3.29 3.81 8.75
N ILE A 22 -3.57 4.22 7.51
CA ILE A 22 -4.28 3.39 6.52
C ILE A 22 -3.45 2.14 6.18
N LEU A 23 -2.13 2.26 5.99
CA LEU A 23 -1.25 1.11 5.72
C LEU A 23 -1.31 0.08 6.86
N ILE A 24 -1.20 0.53 8.12
CA ILE A 24 -1.28 -0.36 9.29
C ILE A 24 -2.67 -1.00 9.38
N ALA A 25 -3.74 -0.19 9.27
CA ALA A 25 -5.11 -0.68 9.39
C ALA A 25 -5.43 -1.73 8.33
N ALA A 26 -5.12 -1.46 7.06
CA ALA A 26 -5.35 -2.39 5.96
C ALA A 26 -4.59 -3.70 6.17
N ALA A 27 -3.30 -3.63 6.52
CA ALA A 27 -2.49 -4.83 6.74
C ALA A 27 -2.95 -5.65 7.95
N CYS A 28 -3.39 -5.01 9.04
CA CYS A 28 -3.97 -5.69 10.20
C CYS A 28 -5.30 -6.37 9.87
N ILE A 29 -6.19 -5.68 9.13
CA ILE A 29 -7.48 -6.24 8.68
C ILE A 29 -7.22 -7.49 7.82
N TRP A 30 -6.34 -7.39 6.82
CA TRP A 30 -6.02 -8.51 5.95
C TRP A 30 -5.32 -9.67 6.67
N LYS A 31 -4.48 -9.38 7.66
CA LYS A 31 -3.87 -10.40 8.50
C LYS A 31 -4.91 -11.12 9.37
N SER A 32 -5.90 -10.39 9.89
CA SER A 32 -7.04 -10.99 10.60
C SER A 32 -7.91 -11.83 9.68
N GLU A 33 -8.07 -11.40 8.42
CA GLU A 33 -8.84 -12.14 7.42
C GLU A 33 -8.18 -13.46 7.07
N LEU A 34 -6.85 -13.48 6.91
CA LEU A 34 -6.06 -14.70 6.69
C LEU A 34 -6.16 -15.72 7.83
N ALA A 35 -6.48 -15.27 9.06
CA ALA A 35 -6.69 -16.16 10.20
C ALA A 35 -8.10 -16.77 10.24
N SER A 36 -9.03 -16.26 9.43
CA SER A 36 -10.42 -16.73 9.39
C SER A 36 -10.58 -17.88 8.38
N PRO A 37 -11.53 -18.81 8.59
CA PRO A 37 -11.78 -19.88 7.63
C PRO A 37 -12.22 -19.32 6.27
N ALA A 38 -11.70 -19.90 5.19
CA ALA A 38 -12.05 -19.50 3.84
C ALA A 38 -13.53 -19.78 3.55
N THR A 39 -14.18 -18.84 2.86
CA THR A 39 -15.53 -18.98 2.31
C THR A 39 -15.47 -18.85 0.79
N THR A 40 -16.51 -19.25 0.08
CA THR A 40 -16.63 -19.07 -1.38
C THR A 40 -16.44 -17.59 -1.79
N GLU A 41 -16.86 -16.66 -0.94
CA GLU A 41 -16.68 -15.23 -1.20
C GLU A 41 -15.26 -14.72 -0.92
N SER A 42 -14.57 -15.23 0.11
CA SER A 42 -13.25 -14.73 0.49
C SER A 42 -12.08 -15.48 -0.17
N VAL A 43 -12.30 -16.71 -0.65
CA VAL A 43 -11.22 -17.62 -1.09
C VAL A 43 -10.28 -17.00 -2.14
N GLY A 44 -10.82 -16.33 -3.15
CA GLY A 44 -10.01 -15.69 -4.19
C GLY A 44 -9.11 -14.59 -3.63
N ARG A 45 -9.61 -13.77 -2.68
CA ARG A 45 -8.82 -12.73 -2.02
C ARG A 45 -7.79 -13.31 -1.06
N LEU A 46 -8.16 -14.33 -0.30
CA LEU A 46 -7.28 -14.99 0.67
C LEU A 46 -6.04 -15.57 0.00
N ILE A 47 -6.19 -16.22 -1.15
CA ILE A 47 -5.06 -16.77 -1.91
C ILE A 47 -4.11 -15.66 -2.37
N LEU A 48 -4.65 -14.54 -2.86
CA LEU A 48 -3.82 -13.41 -3.28
C LEU A 48 -3.13 -12.74 -2.09
N LEU A 49 -3.81 -12.65 -0.94
CA LEU A 49 -3.27 -12.11 0.30
C LEU A 49 -2.10 -12.92 0.87
N GLN A 50 -2.05 -14.24 0.63
CA GLN A 50 -0.92 -15.08 1.07
C GLN A 50 0.42 -14.66 0.45
N GLY A 51 0.40 -14.11 -0.77
CA GLY A 51 1.59 -13.59 -1.45
C GLY A 51 1.99 -12.17 -1.05
N CYS A 52 1.13 -11.46 -0.32
CA CYS A 52 1.33 -10.05 -0.01
C CYS A 52 2.27 -9.87 1.21
N PRO A 53 3.28 -8.98 1.16
CA PRO A 53 4.21 -8.75 2.26
C PRO A 53 3.59 -7.89 3.39
N LEU A 54 2.50 -8.36 4.01
CA LEU A 54 1.73 -7.62 5.01
C LEU A 54 2.56 -7.11 6.19
N SER A 55 3.53 -7.90 6.66
CA SER A 55 4.44 -7.49 7.74
C SER A 55 5.30 -6.28 7.33
N ALA A 56 5.74 -6.22 6.07
CA ALA A 56 6.50 -5.09 5.56
C ALA A 56 5.63 -3.84 5.40
N VAL A 57 4.35 -4.00 5.04
CA VAL A 57 3.38 -2.91 4.99
C VAL A 57 3.17 -2.30 6.39
N ILE A 58 3.01 -3.13 7.42
CA ILE A 58 2.91 -2.67 8.83
C ILE A 58 4.18 -1.93 9.24
N ALA A 59 5.35 -2.51 8.95
CA ALA A 59 6.64 -1.88 9.27
C ALA A 59 6.76 -0.48 8.64
N ASN A 60 6.39 -0.34 7.36
CA ASN A 60 6.41 0.93 6.67
C ASN A 60 5.45 1.96 7.31
N GLY A 61 4.24 1.55 7.67
CA GLY A 61 3.31 2.42 8.40
C GLY A 61 3.82 2.89 9.76
N ILE A 62 4.57 2.03 10.48
CA ILE A 62 5.24 2.42 11.74
C ILE A 62 6.34 3.45 11.46
N ILE A 63 7.14 3.27 10.41
CA ILE A 63 8.19 4.23 10.01
C ILE A 63 7.57 5.59 9.66
N VAL A 64 6.43 5.61 8.98
CA VAL A 64 5.65 6.84 8.73
C VAL A 64 5.26 7.52 10.04
N GLY A 65 4.71 6.77 11.01
CA GLY A 65 4.35 7.29 12.33
C GLY A 65 5.54 7.87 13.10
N VAL A 66 6.69 7.18 13.10
CA VAL A 66 7.93 7.69 13.71
C VAL A 66 8.43 8.94 13.00
N THR A 67 8.37 8.96 11.67
CA THR A 67 8.76 10.13 10.86
C THR A 67 7.90 11.35 11.16
N PHE A 68 6.59 11.15 11.36
CA PHE A 68 5.68 12.19 11.84
C PHE A 68 6.08 12.68 13.24
N LEU A 69 6.39 11.80 14.19
CA LEU A 69 6.83 12.24 15.53
C LEU A 69 8.09 13.11 15.49
N ILE A 70 8.99 12.88 14.53
CA ILE A 70 10.19 13.71 14.30
C ILE A 70 9.83 15.11 13.76
N SER A 71 8.65 15.30 13.16
CA SER A 71 8.16 16.63 12.76
C SER A 71 7.77 17.49 13.96
N LEU A 72 7.37 16.88 15.09
CA LEU A 72 6.84 17.60 16.27
C LEU A 72 7.83 18.64 16.85
N PRO A 73 9.12 18.31 17.10
CA PRO A 73 10.11 19.29 17.53
C PRO A 73 10.32 20.41 16.50
N ALA A 74 10.08 20.17 15.21
CA ALA A 74 10.18 21.22 14.21
C ALA A 74 9.11 22.29 14.40
N PHE A 75 7.94 21.96 14.97
CA PHE A 75 6.93 22.95 15.35
C PHE A 75 7.31 23.71 16.61
N ALA A 76 7.77 23.00 17.64
CA ALA A 76 8.15 23.60 18.93
C ALA A 76 9.38 24.52 18.82
N LEU A 77 10.29 24.23 17.89
CA LEU A 77 11.55 24.95 17.69
C LEU A 77 11.61 25.61 16.30
N PRO A 78 10.89 26.74 16.08
CA PRO A 78 10.79 27.38 14.77
C PRO A 78 12.11 27.89 14.20
N THR A 79 13.14 28.07 15.05
CA THR A 79 14.49 28.49 14.65
C THR A 79 15.35 27.32 14.16
N SER A 80 15.06 26.10 14.59
CA SER A 80 15.84 24.91 14.21
C SER A 80 15.36 24.35 12.87
N ARG A 81 16.30 24.20 11.94
CA ARG A 81 16.07 23.54 10.63
C ARG A 81 16.51 22.09 10.62
N THR A 82 17.23 21.65 11.66
CA THR A 82 17.80 20.30 11.75
C THR A 82 16.70 19.25 11.79
N TRP A 83 15.66 19.48 12.60
CA TRP A 83 14.51 18.57 12.69
C TRP A 83 13.77 18.41 11.36
N LEU A 84 13.57 19.50 10.61
CA LEU A 84 12.96 19.42 9.27
C LEU A 84 13.82 18.61 8.29
N LYS A 85 15.15 18.70 8.38
CA LYS A 85 16.06 17.89 7.54
C LYS A 85 15.98 16.41 7.90
N ILE A 86 15.99 16.08 9.19
CA ILE A 86 15.88 14.70 9.67
C ILE A 86 14.52 14.12 9.24
N HIS A 87 13.43 14.87 9.46
CA HIS A 87 12.10 14.50 8.98
C HIS A 87 12.07 14.28 7.46
N SER A 88 12.68 15.18 6.66
CA SER A 88 12.72 15.02 5.20
C SER A 88 13.44 13.74 4.76
N TRP A 89 14.51 13.35 5.44
CA TRP A 89 15.19 12.07 5.17
C TRP A 89 14.35 10.87 5.58
N GLY A 90 13.60 10.97 6.68
CA GLY A 90 12.60 9.97 7.06
C GLY A 90 11.53 9.78 5.99
N VAL A 91 10.99 10.88 5.44
CA VAL A 91 10.01 10.83 4.35
C VAL A 91 10.60 10.16 3.11
N VAL A 92 11.87 10.43 2.75
CA VAL A 92 12.54 9.73 1.64
C VAL A 92 12.60 8.22 1.88
N ILE A 93 12.92 7.79 3.11
CA ILE A 93 12.96 6.36 3.45
C ILE A 93 11.58 5.74 3.30
N CYS A 94 10.52 6.37 3.82
CA CYS A 94 9.14 5.92 3.63
C CYS A 94 8.78 5.82 2.15
N MET A 95 9.06 6.85 1.37
CA MET A 95 8.76 6.91 -0.06
C MET A 95 9.42 5.76 -0.82
N VAL A 96 10.71 5.51 -0.59
CA VAL A 96 11.45 4.43 -1.25
C VAL A 96 10.91 3.06 -0.81
N PHE A 97 10.61 2.87 0.48
CA PHE A 97 10.03 1.63 0.97
C PHE A 97 8.66 1.38 0.32
N THR A 98 7.74 2.33 0.40
CA THR A 98 6.42 2.24 -0.23
C THR A 98 6.53 1.96 -1.73
N LEU A 99 7.48 2.60 -2.41
CA LEU A 99 7.74 2.37 -3.83
C LEU A 99 8.18 0.93 -4.11
N CYS A 100 9.10 0.37 -3.32
CA CYS A 100 9.50 -1.04 -3.44
C CYS A 100 8.32 -2.00 -3.25
N LEU A 101 7.45 -1.73 -2.27
CA LEU A 101 6.24 -2.52 -2.04
C LEU A 101 5.27 -2.43 -3.23
N GLY A 102 5.02 -1.22 -3.73
CA GLY A 102 4.15 -0.99 -4.89
C GLY A 102 4.69 -1.67 -6.16
N LEU A 103 6.00 -1.60 -6.40
CA LEU A 103 6.65 -2.28 -7.52
C LEU A 103 6.57 -3.81 -7.40
N ASN A 104 6.73 -4.38 -6.20
CA ASN A 104 6.57 -5.81 -5.98
C ASN A 104 5.17 -6.30 -6.40
N GLU A 105 4.12 -5.62 -5.92
CA GLU A 105 2.73 -5.97 -6.30
C GLU A 105 2.46 -5.71 -7.78
N TRP A 106 3.01 -4.64 -8.35
CA TRP A 106 2.88 -4.35 -9.77
C TRP A 106 3.51 -5.44 -10.65
N ILE A 107 4.69 -5.95 -10.31
CA ILE A 107 5.34 -7.06 -11.05
C ILE A 107 4.49 -8.33 -10.98
N GLN A 108 3.86 -8.61 -9.83
CA GLN A 108 2.94 -9.74 -9.69
C GLN A 108 1.76 -9.62 -10.67
N THR A 109 1.29 -8.40 -10.98
CA THR A 109 0.21 -8.20 -11.95
C THR A 109 0.60 -8.60 -13.38
N LEU A 110 1.86 -8.35 -13.77
CA LEU A 110 2.38 -8.74 -15.09
C LEU A 110 2.51 -10.25 -15.25
N THR A 111 2.69 -10.96 -14.13
CA THR A 111 2.91 -12.42 -14.09
C THR A 111 1.73 -13.17 -13.50
N THR A 112 0.56 -12.52 -13.38
CA THR A 112 -0.64 -13.05 -12.69
C THR A 112 -0.97 -14.47 -13.13
N ARG A 113 -1.06 -14.73 -14.44
CA ARG A 113 -1.44 -16.06 -14.96
C ARG A 113 -0.44 -17.16 -14.57
N ALA A 114 0.86 -16.90 -14.70
CA ALA A 114 1.89 -17.86 -14.34
C ALA A 114 1.91 -18.14 -12.83
N ASN A 115 1.73 -17.12 -12.00
CA ASN A 115 1.72 -17.28 -10.55
C ASN A 115 0.45 -17.98 -10.06
N LEU A 116 -0.70 -17.68 -10.67
CA LEU A 116 -1.97 -18.29 -10.29
C LEU A 116 -2.02 -19.79 -10.58
N GLU A 117 -1.33 -20.27 -11.61
CA GLU A 117 -1.26 -21.71 -11.91
C GLU A 117 -0.52 -22.45 -10.79
N VAL A 118 0.63 -21.92 -10.37
CA VAL A 118 1.41 -22.46 -9.26
C VAL A 118 0.60 -22.39 -7.96
N LEU A 119 -0.05 -21.25 -7.69
CA LEU A 119 -0.88 -21.08 -6.50
C LEU A 119 -2.06 -22.05 -6.48
N TRP A 120 -2.72 -22.27 -7.62
CA TRP A 120 -3.83 -23.23 -7.77
C TRP A 120 -3.37 -24.64 -7.40
N GLY A 121 -2.24 -25.10 -7.97
CA GLY A 121 -1.70 -26.44 -7.70
C GLY A 121 -1.26 -26.67 -6.26
N GLN A 122 -1.04 -25.61 -5.48
CA GLN A 122 -0.70 -25.67 -4.06
C GLN A 122 -1.94 -25.67 -3.15
N GLN A 123 -3.13 -25.34 -3.67
CA GLN A 123 -4.35 -25.30 -2.89
C GLN A 123 -4.92 -26.70 -2.65
N SER A 124 -5.58 -26.90 -1.51
CA SER A 124 -6.33 -28.11 -1.20
C SER A 124 -7.57 -28.27 -2.09
N ASP A 125 -8.06 -29.50 -2.26
CA ASP A 125 -9.29 -29.80 -3.02
C ASP A 125 -10.49 -28.99 -2.53
N LEU A 126 -10.61 -28.77 -1.22
CA LEU A 126 -11.65 -27.93 -0.63
C LEU A 126 -11.57 -26.48 -1.13
N THR A 127 -10.37 -25.91 -1.15
CA THR A 127 -10.13 -24.54 -1.62
C THR A 127 -10.36 -24.42 -3.13
N GLN A 128 -9.94 -25.43 -3.90
CA GLN A 128 -10.19 -25.49 -5.34
C GLN A 128 -11.68 -25.58 -5.64
N SER A 129 -12.45 -26.40 -4.89
CA SER A 129 -13.91 -26.45 -5.02
C SER A 129 -14.56 -25.10 -4.68
N MET A 130 -14.10 -24.41 -3.63
CA MET A 130 -14.62 -23.06 -3.32
C MET A 130 -14.37 -22.07 -4.46
N LEU A 131 -13.22 -22.16 -5.15
CA LEU A 131 -12.92 -21.33 -6.33
C LEU A 131 -13.82 -21.69 -7.52
N GLN A 132 -14.06 -22.98 -7.76
CA GLN A 132 -14.95 -23.48 -8.82
C GLN A 132 -16.38 -22.96 -8.61
N GLN A 133 -16.87 -23.03 -7.36
CA GLN A 133 -18.17 -22.46 -6.99
C GLN A 133 -18.22 -20.93 -7.12
N LYS A 134 -17.16 -20.23 -6.69
CA LYS A 134 -17.09 -18.76 -6.74
C LYS A 134 -17.12 -18.22 -8.17
N PHE A 135 -16.37 -18.85 -9.07
CA PHE A 135 -16.15 -18.35 -10.43
C PHE A 135 -16.99 -19.09 -11.49
N ASP A 136 -17.84 -20.02 -11.07
CA ASP A 136 -18.70 -20.85 -11.93
C ASP A 136 -17.91 -21.53 -13.08
N CYS A 137 -16.82 -22.19 -12.70
CA CYS A 137 -15.84 -22.79 -13.61
C CYS A 137 -15.40 -24.18 -13.14
N CYS A 138 -14.84 -25.00 -14.04
CA CYS A 138 -14.41 -26.37 -13.71
C CYS A 138 -12.96 -26.61 -14.12
N GLY A 139 -12.13 -27.05 -13.17
CA GLY A 139 -10.68 -27.19 -13.35
C GLY A 139 -9.98 -25.84 -13.58
N TYR A 140 -8.66 -25.86 -13.82
CA TYR A 140 -7.90 -24.61 -13.95
C TYR A 140 -7.84 -24.12 -15.41
N ILE A 141 -7.22 -24.90 -16.31
CA ILE A 141 -7.16 -24.59 -17.75
C ILE A 141 -8.44 -25.04 -18.44
N ASN A 142 -8.87 -26.26 -18.11
CA ASN A 142 -10.10 -26.89 -18.53
C ASN A 142 -10.53 -27.91 -17.45
N SER A 143 -11.65 -28.61 -17.66
CA SER A 143 -12.17 -29.58 -16.70
C SER A 143 -11.23 -30.75 -16.37
N THR A 144 -10.26 -31.06 -17.24
CA THR A 144 -9.36 -32.21 -17.07
C THR A 144 -7.94 -31.83 -16.62
N THR A 145 -7.57 -30.55 -16.66
CA THR A 145 -6.18 -30.09 -16.50
C THR A 145 -6.06 -28.87 -15.59
N PRO A 146 -5.58 -29.06 -14.35
CA PRO A 146 -5.86 -30.21 -13.49
C PRO A 146 -7.36 -30.58 -13.43
N HIS A 147 -7.63 -31.85 -13.15
CA HIS A 147 -8.99 -32.38 -13.05
C HIS A 147 -9.80 -31.58 -12.03
N TYR A 148 -11.05 -31.27 -12.37
CA TYR A 148 -11.96 -30.54 -11.49
C TYR A 148 -12.26 -31.34 -10.20
N VAL A 149 -12.67 -30.64 -9.15
CA VAL A 149 -13.05 -31.27 -7.88
C VAL A 149 -14.58 -31.42 -7.89
N PRO A 150 -15.14 -32.63 -7.71
CA PRO A 150 -16.59 -32.80 -7.73
C PRO A 150 -17.29 -31.96 -6.66
N ASP A 151 -18.18 -31.07 -7.08
CA ASP A 151 -18.91 -30.16 -6.19
C ASP A 151 -20.28 -29.75 -6.74
N ALA A 152 -20.90 -28.73 -6.14
CA ALA A 152 -22.22 -28.25 -6.52
C ALA A 152 -22.26 -27.62 -7.92
N THR A 153 -21.12 -27.14 -8.44
CA THR A 153 -21.00 -26.53 -9.77
C THR A 153 -20.59 -27.58 -10.79
N CYS A 154 -19.56 -28.37 -10.49
CA CYS A 154 -19.01 -29.41 -11.33
C CYS A 154 -19.50 -30.78 -10.84
N THR A 155 -20.77 -31.09 -11.11
CA THR A 155 -21.43 -32.30 -10.56
C THR A 155 -21.01 -33.61 -11.24
N ASN A 156 -20.74 -33.58 -12.54
CA ASN A 156 -20.31 -34.72 -13.35
C ASN A 156 -19.50 -34.25 -14.56
N ASP A 157 -18.82 -35.19 -15.23
CA ASP A 157 -17.91 -34.89 -16.35
C ASP A 157 -18.60 -34.15 -17.50
N ILE A 158 -19.88 -34.43 -17.75
CA ILE A 158 -20.65 -33.81 -18.84
C ILE A 158 -20.91 -32.34 -18.52
N VAL A 159 -21.33 -32.03 -17.29
CA VAL A 159 -21.54 -30.67 -16.81
C VAL A 159 -20.21 -29.92 -16.75
N ALA A 160 -19.15 -30.56 -16.25
CA ALA A 160 -17.83 -29.96 -16.16
C ALA A 160 -17.23 -29.65 -17.55
N ALA A 161 -17.43 -30.52 -18.55
CA ALA A 161 -17.00 -30.28 -19.92
C ALA A 161 -17.75 -29.14 -20.63
N SER A 162 -18.94 -28.77 -20.14
CA SER A 162 -19.71 -27.63 -20.65
C SER A 162 -19.26 -26.27 -20.07
N LYS A 163 -18.40 -26.28 -19.04
CA LYS A 163 -17.90 -25.10 -18.34
C LYS A 163 -16.47 -24.78 -18.79
N GLU A 164 -16.12 -23.50 -18.75
CA GLU A 164 -14.76 -23.04 -19.00
C GLU A 164 -13.85 -23.28 -17.78
N GLY A 165 -12.54 -23.28 -18.00
CA GLY A 165 -11.54 -23.36 -16.93
C GLY A 165 -11.47 -22.07 -16.10
N CYS A 166 -11.12 -22.20 -14.83
CA CYS A 166 -11.09 -21.08 -13.89
C CYS A 166 -10.02 -20.02 -14.18
N ILE A 167 -9.02 -20.30 -15.02
CA ILE A 167 -7.91 -19.39 -15.32
C ILE A 167 -8.36 -17.99 -15.76
N GLY A 168 -9.39 -17.90 -16.61
CA GLY A 168 -9.86 -16.62 -17.16
C GLY A 168 -10.47 -15.71 -16.09
N ALA A 169 -11.49 -16.22 -15.41
CA ALA A 169 -12.19 -15.52 -14.34
C ALA A 169 -11.25 -15.21 -13.15
N PHE A 170 -10.43 -16.19 -12.74
CA PHE A 170 -9.52 -16.01 -11.62
C PHE A 170 -8.38 -15.03 -11.94
N SER A 171 -7.81 -15.08 -13.15
CA SER A 171 -6.81 -14.11 -13.60
C SER A 171 -7.36 -12.69 -13.64
N THR A 172 -8.60 -12.51 -14.11
CA THR A 172 -9.24 -11.19 -14.20
C THR A 172 -9.52 -10.61 -12.81
N TYR A 173 -10.00 -11.46 -11.90
CA TYR A 173 -10.19 -11.10 -10.50
C TYR A 173 -8.87 -10.69 -9.84
N GLY A 174 -7.83 -11.52 -9.98
CA GLY A 174 -6.51 -11.27 -9.41
C GLY A 174 -5.86 -9.99 -9.94
N SER A 175 -5.87 -9.79 -11.27
CA SER A 175 -5.30 -8.58 -11.87
C SER A 175 -6.03 -7.30 -11.43
N THR A 176 -7.35 -7.37 -11.27
CA THR A 176 -8.16 -6.22 -10.82
C THR A 176 -7.86 -5.89 -9.36
N TRP A 177 -7.83 -6.91 -8.50
CA TRP A 177 -7.58 -6.72 -7.08
C TRP A 177 -6.16 -6.21 -6.80
N LEU A 178 -5.13 -6.84 -7.41
CA LEU A 178 -3.76 -6.32 -7.34
C LEU A 178 -3.65 -4.91 -7.96
N GLY A 179 -4.43 -4.65 -9.01
CA GLY A 179 -4.70 -3.35 -9.62
C GLY A 179 -4.95 -2.24 -8.60
N TYR A 180 -5.92 -2.47 -7.73
CA TYR A 180 -6.28 -1.50 -6.68
C TYR A 180 -5.16 -1.34 -5.66
N LEU A 181 -4.47 -2.42 -5.29
CA LEU A 181 -3.39 -2.37 -4.29
C LEU A 181 -2.18 -1.56 -4.75
N PHE A 182 -1.61 -1.86 -5.92
CA PHE A 182 -0.44 -1.12 -6.38
C PHE A 182 -0.80 0.33 -6.67
N THR A 183 -2.00 0.62 -7.16
CA THR A 183 -2.47 1.99 -7.40
C THR A 183 -2.56 2.77 -6.10
N ALA A 184 -3.10 2.17 -5.04
CA ALA A 184 -3.12 2.78 -3.72
C ALA A 184 -1.70 3.02 -3.18
N ALA A 185 -0.79 2.05 -3.35
CA ALA A 185 0.60 2.20 -2.92
C ALA A 185 1.33 3.35 -3.65
N PHE A 186 1.18 3.47 -4.97
CA PHE A 186 1.73 4.61 -5.72
C PHE A 186 1.07 5.93 -5.35
N GLY A 187 -0.21 5.92 -4.96
CA GLY A 187 -0.89 7.08 -4.40
C GLY A 187 -0.23 7.57 -3.11
N VAL A 188 0.15 6.65 -2.21
CA VAL A 188 0.91 6.98 -1.00
C VAL A 188 2.29 7.55 -1.34
N VAL A 189 3.01 6.96 -2.29
CA VAL A 189 4.29 7.51 -2.79
C VAL A 189 4.13 8.95 -3.32
N GLY A 190 3.05 9.21 -4.06
CA GLY A 190 2.73 10.56 -4.52
C GLY A 190 2.52 11.54 -3.37
N MET A 191 1.85 11.11 -2.29
CA MET A 191 1.66 11.93 -1.09
C MET A 191 2.98 12.16 -0.35
N ASP A 192 3.86 11.16 -0.27
CA ASP A 192 5.20 11.30 0.33
C ASP A 192 6.01 12.37 -0.42
N MET A 193 5.91 12.40 -1.76
CA MET A 193 6.55 13.44 -2.58
C MET A 193 5.99 14.84 -2.29
N VAL A 194 4.67 14.97 -2.14
CA VAL A 194 4.04 16.25 -1.74
C VAL A 194 4.57 16.69 -0.37
N MET A 195 4.63 15.77 0.60
CA MET A 195 5.15 16.07 1.94
C MET A 195 6.61 16.51 1.91
N LEU A 196 7.44 15.87 1.08
CA LEU A 196 8.84 16.23 0.87
C LEU A 196 8.98 17.65 0.29
N LEU A 197 8.16 18.01 -0.71
CA LEU A 197 8.14 19.36 -1.28
C LEU A 197 7.70 20.41 -0.25
N CYS A 198 6.65 20.14 0.52
CA CYS A 198 6.19 21.01 1.61
C CYS A 198 7.28 21.22 2.67
N THR A 199 7.99 20.16 3.05
CA THR A 199 9.12 20.23 3.98
C THR A 199 10.26 21.07 3.42
N ALA A 200 10.62 20.88 2.15
CA ALA A 200 11.67 21.64 1.47
C ALA A 200 11.34 23.14 1.40
N MET A 201 10.09 23.49 1.09
CA MET A 201 9.60 24.87 1.11
C MET A 201 9.71 25.48 2.51
N LEU A 202 9.32 24.76 3.56
CA LEU A 202 9.42 25.26 4.93
C LEU A 202 10.88 25.46 5.38
N ILE A 203 11.79 24.55 5.01
CA ILE A 203 13.24 24.70 5.27
C ILE A 203 13.77 25.98 4.60
N ARG A 204 13.41 26.21 3.33
CA ARG A 204 13.81 27.41 2.58
C ARG A 204 13.22 28.67 3.19
N TYR A 205 11.95 28.65 3.56
CA TYR A 205 11.29 29.76 4.23
C TYR A 205 11.99 30.15 5.55
N ARG A 206 12.28 29.17 6.41
CA ARG A 206 13.00 29.43 7.68
C ARG A 206 14.43 29.93 7.47
N LYS A 207 15.11 29.46 6.42
CA LYS A 207 16.44 29.96 6.04
C LYS A 207 16.38 31.44 5.66
N GLU A 208 15.36 31.83 4.91
CA GLU A 208 15.17 33.20 4.46
C GLU A 208 14.82 34.15 5.62
N GLN A 209 13.91 33.74 6.51
CA GLN A 209 13.58 34.47 7.73
C GLN A 209 14.80 34.70 8.63
N LEU A 210 15.66 33.68 8.79
CA LEU A 210 16.90 33.83 9.56
C LEU A 210 17.86 34.83 8.89
N ARG A 211 17.93 34.84 7.54
CA ARG A 211 18.75 35.79 6.80
C ARG A 211 18.28 37.23 7.05
N TYR A 212 16.98 37.49 6.99
CA TYR A 212 16.44 38.83 7.28
C TYR A 212 16.71 39.26 8.71
N ARG A 213 16.49 38.38 9.70
CA ARG A 213 16.84 38.68 11.10
C ARG A 213 18.31 39.04 11.30
N LEU A 214 19.22 38.32 10.64
CA LEU A 214 20.66 38.62 10.70
C LEU A 214 21.01 39.94 10.00
N ILE A 215 20.24 40.35 8.98
CA ILE A 215 20.39 41.66 8.35
C ILE A 215 19.89 42.72 9.33
N ASP A 216 18.67 42.63 9.84
CA ASP A 216 18.09 43.61 10.76
C ASP A 216 18.97 43.84 12.00
N GLN A 217 19.57 42.78 12.53
CA GLN A 217 20.57 42.86 13.61
C GLN A 217 21.81 43.68 13.25
N LYS A 218 22.29 43.63 11.99
CA LYS A 218 23.43 44.44 11.53
C LYS A 218 23.08 45.93 11.40
N TRP A 219 21.84 46.26 11.11
CA TRP A 219 21.38 47.65 10.93
C TRP A 219 20.97 48.32 12.24
N GLY A 220 21.14 47.66 13.39
CA GLY A 220 20.77 48.22 14.70
C GLY A 220 19.27 48.36 14.93
N VAL A 221 18.45 47.80 14.03
CA VAL A 221 17.00 47.71 14.19
C VAL A 221 16.72 46.48 15.06
N GLY A 222 17.02 46.61 16.35
CA GLY A 222 16.87 45.54 17.32
C GLY A 222 15.40 45.12 17.48
N SER A 223 15.14 43.85 17.14
CA SER A 223 13.93 43.06 17.44
C SER A 223 12.58 43.79 17.38
N ILE A 224 11.90 43.68 16.24
CA ILE A 224 10.44 43.61 16.20
C ILE A 224 10.02 42.13 16.07
#